data_AF-A0AAN7QN43-F1
#
_entry.id   AF-A0AAN7QN43-F1
#
_cell.length_a   1.000
_cell.length_b   1.000
_cell.length_c   1.000
_cell.angle_alpha   90.00
_cell.angle_beta   90.00
_cell.angle_gamma   90.00
#
_symmetry.space_group_name_H-M   'P 1'
#
loop_
_entity.id
_entity.type
_entity.pdbx_description
1 polymer ?
#
loop_
_entity_poly.entity_id
_entity_poly.type
_entity_poly.pdbx_seq_one_letter_code
_entity_poly.pdbx_strand_id
1 'polypeptide(L)'
;MSRSKSSLSAKISSWIDPYNKTREVFSTDGKAIYCNICEKSIKSEKKFVVDAHANTGYYIANLLVGMMGKEYKKPYLIASKHLQATNFETVCQFINASLKIFPDGVEQRLQFTKRS
;
A
#
# COMPACT_ATOMS: atom_id res chain seq x y z
N MET A 1 -34.13 -33.64 3.87
CA MET A 1 -33.55 -32.48 4.57
C MET A 1 -33.06 -31.46 3.54
N SER A 2 -33.79 -30.36 3.31
CA SER A 2 -33.34 -29.30 2.41
C SER A 2 -32.23 -28.50 3.10
N ARG A 3 -31.02 -28.46 2.52
CA ARG A 3 -29.94 -27.58 2.98
C ARG A 3 -30.36 -26.13 2.76
N SER A 4 -30.79 -25.45 3.81
CA SER A 4 -30.98 -24.00 3.81
C SER A 4 -29.65 -23.35 3.46
N LYS A 5 -29.60 -22.54 2.39
CA LYS A 5 -28.39 -21.80 2.02
C LYS A 5 -28.05 -20.86 3.18
N SER A 6 -26.79 -20.91 3.66
CA SER A 6 -26.33 -20.00 4.71
C SER A 6 -26.46 -18.53 4.26
N SER A 7 -26.83 -17.66 5.21
CA SER A 7 -26.97 -16.24 4.97
C SER A 7 -25.64 -15.63 4.51
N LEU A 8 -25.69 -14.53 3.75
CA LEU A 8 -24.49 -13.84 3.30
C LEU A 8 -23.61 -13.41 4.47
N SER A 9 -24.22 -12.90 5.55
CA SER A 9 -23.52 -12.53 6.78
C SER A 9 -22.73 -13.70 7.37
N ALA A 10 -23.32 -14.90 7.46
CA ALA A 10 -22.63 -16.07 7.99
C ALA A 10 -21.44 -16.50 7.10
N LYS A 11 -21.57 -16.36 5.78
CA LYS A 11 -20.47 -16.61 4.84
C LYS A 11 -19.34 -15.61 5.04
N ILE A 12 -19.65 -14.32 5.10
CA ILE A 12 -18.67 -13.25 5.29
C ILE A 12 -17.86 -13.50 6.58
N SER A 13 -18.54 -13.77 7.70
CA SER A 13 -17.88 -14.08 8.97
C SER A 13 -16.91 -15.25 8.81
N SER A 14 -17.35 -16.36 8.20
CA SER A 14 -16.48 -17.52 7.96
C SER A 14 -15.27 -17.23 7.06
N TRP A 15 -15.34 -16.22 6.19
CA TRP A 15 -14.25 -15.83 5.29
C TRP A 15 -13.20 -14.98 5.99
N ILE A 16 -13.61 -14.11 6.92
CA ILE A 16 -12.71 -13.18 7.63
C ILE A 16 -12.10 -13.77 8.91
N ASP A 17 -12.77 -14.75 9.54
CA ASP A 17 -12.33 -15.42 10.78
C ASP A 17 -10.85 -15.88 10.75
N PRO A 18 -10.32 -16.48 9.66
CA PRO A 18 -8.92 -16.89 9.61
C PRO A 18 -7.94 -15.73 9.76
N TYR A 19 -8.31 -14.54 9.28
CA TYR A 19 -7.47 -13.35 9.28
C TYR A 19 -7.57 -12.54 10.58
N ASN A 20 -8.66 -12.74 11.35
CA ASN A 20 -8.92 -12.03 12.59
C ASN A 20 -8.41 -12.73 13.86
N LYS A 21 -7.68 -13.86 13.73
CA LYS A 21 -7.25 -14.68 14.89
C LYS A 21 -6.31 -13.95 15.85
N THR A 22 -5.38 -13.17 15.33
CA THR A 22 -4.32 -12.52 16.13
C THR A 22 -4.59 -11.03 16.35
N ARG A 23 -5.23 -10.39 15.37
CA ARG A 23 -5.64 -8.98 15.40
C ARG A 23 -6.87 -8.81 14.51
N GLU A 24 -7.70 -7.83 14.79
CA GLU A 24 -8.88 -7.55 13.98
C GLU A 24 -8.49 -6.83 12.66
N VAL A 25 -8.28 -7.62 11.60
CA VAL A 25 -7.90 -7.14 10.26
C VAL A 25 -9.12 -6.68 9.48
N PHE A 26 -10.21 -7.43 9.56
CA PHE A 26 -11.44 -7.17 8.84
C PHE A 26 -12.62 -7.01 9.80
N SER A 27 -13.49 -6.06 9.52
CA SER A 27 -14.79 -5.88 10.19
C SER A 27 -15.93 -6.02 9.17
N THR A 28 -17.16 -6.24 9.63
CA THR A 28 -18.32 -6.43 8.75
C THR A 28 -19.60 -5.96 9.41
N ASP A 29 -20.50 -5.37 8.61
CA ASP A 29 -21.88 -5.03 9.00
C ASP A 29 -22.90 -6.10 8.53
N GLY A 30 -22.40 -7.24 8.04
CA GLY A 30 -23.21 -8.33 7.46
C GLY A 30 -23.55 -8.14 5.98
N LYS A 31 -23.25 -6.97 5.40
CA LYS A 31 -23.43 -6.66 3.96
C LYS A 31 -22.10 -6.38 3.27
N ALA A 32 -21.19 -5.64 3.89
CA ALA A 32 -19.88 -5.29 3.36
C ALA A 32 -18.77 -5.70 4.32
N ILE A 33 -17.56 -5.91 3.77
CA ILE A 33 -16.35 -6.16 4.55
C ILE A 33 -15.53 -4.87 4.55
N TYR A 34 -15.02 -4.49 5.70
CA TYR A 34 -14.13 -3.34 5.88
C TYR A 34 -12.76 -3.85 6.34
N CYS A 35 -11.71 -3.31 5.75
CA CYS A 35 -10.33 -3.59 6.12
C CYS A 35 -9.86 -2.51 7.09
N ASN A 36 -9.62 -2.88 8.35
CA ASN A 36 -9.24 -1.94 9.43
C ASN A 36 -7.81 -1.41 9.27
N ILE A 37 -6.97 -2.11 8.50
CA ILE A 37 -5.57 -1.71 8.32
C ILE A 37 -5.43 -0.74 7.14
N CYS A 38 -6.25 -0.90 6.10
CA CYS A 38 -6.19 -0.10 4.87
C CYS A 38 -7.34 0.92 4.75
N GLU A 39 -8.28 0.92 5.71
CA GLU A 39 -9.46 1.80 5.78
C GLU A 39 -10.34 1.75 4.53
N LYS A 40 -10.47 0.56 3.91
CA LYS A 40 -11.25 0.36 2.69
C LYS A 40 -12.40 -0.61 2.85
N SER A 41 -13.47 -0.35 2.09
CA SER A 41 -14.55 -1.28 1.83
C SER A 41 -14.15 -2.29 0.74
N ILE A 42 -14.39 -3.58 0.99
CA ILE A 42 -14.18 -4.69 0.08
C ILE A 42 -15.54 -5.24 -0.36
N LYS A 43 -15.72 -5.46 -1.66
CA LYS A 43 -16.93 -6.10 -2.19
C LYS A 43 -17.07 -7.51 -1.63
N SER A 44 -18.20 -7.78 -0.98
CA SER A 44 -18.49 -9.01 -0.24
C SER A 44 -19.09 -10.14 -1.08
N GLU A 45 -18.89 -10.14 -2.40
CA GLU A 45 -19.55 -11.07 -3.32
C GLU A 45 -18.96 -12.49 -3.26
N LYS A 46 -17.64 -12.62 -3.10
CA LYS A 46 -16.92 -13.90 -3.20
C LYS A 46 -15.71 -13.95 -2.26
N LYS A 47 -15.47 -15.11 -1.64
CA LYS A 47 -14.32 -15.37 -0.76
C LYS A 47 -12.97 -14.98 -1.39
N PHE A 48 -12.75 -15.30 -2.67
CA PHE A 48 -11.46 -15.03 -3.34
C PHE A 48 -11.08 -13.54 -3.32
N VAL A 49 -12.06 -12.63 -3.26
CA VAL A 49 -11.80 -11.18 -3.19
C VAL A 49 -11.18 -10.83 -1.84
N VAL A 50 -11.68 -11.44 -0.76
CA VAL A 50 -11.12 -11.29 0.60
C VAL A 50 -9.72 -11.90 0.65
N ASP A 51 -9.55 -13.10 0.12
CA ASP A 51 -8.26 -13.79 0.08
C ASP A 51 -7.22 -12.97 -0.72
N ALA A 52 -7.59 -12.48 -1.90
CA ALA A 52 -6.73 -11.63 -2.71
C ALA A 52 -6.34 -10.35 -1.97
N HIS A 53 -7.31 -9.68 -1.33
CA HIS A 53 -7.04 -8.47 -0.56
C HIS A 53 -6.11 -8.72 0.64
N ALA A 54 -6.34 -9.81 1.39
CA ALA A 54 -5.52 -10.18 2.54
C ALA A 54 -4.08 -10.52 2.12
N ASN A 55 -3.90 -11.05 0.90
CA ASN A 55 -2.61 -11.43 0.35
C ASN A 55 -1.92 -10.30 -0.42
N THR A 56 -2.65 -9.28 -0.91
CA THR A 56 -2.06 -8.06 -1.45
C THR A 56 -1.51 -7.24 -0.27
N GLY A 57 -0.21 -7.37 -0.01
CA GLY A 57 0.47 -6.68 1.08
C GLY A 57 0.45 -5.14 0.96
N TYR A 58 0.86 -4.47 2.03
CA TYR A 58 1.08 -3.03 2.05
C TYR A 58 2.23 -2.67 1.12
N TYR A 59 1.98 -1.78 0.18
CA TYR A 59 3.04 -1.22 -0.65
C TYR A 59 3.62 -0.01 0.06
N ILE A 60 4.64 -0.21 0.89
CA ILE A 60 5.34 0.91 1.54
C ILE A 60 6.41 1.43 0.59
N ALA A 61 6.22 2.64 0.07
CA ALA A 61 7.22 3.33 -0.73
C ALA A 61 8.03 4.27 0.17
N ASN A 62 9.36 4.10 0.15
CA ASN A 62 10.31 4.95 0.84
C ASN A 62 11.16 5.68 -0.21
N LEU A 63 11.20 7.00 -0.17
CA LEU A 63 12.09 7.81 -0.99
C LEU A 63 13.31 8.20 -0.15
N LEU A 64 14.48 7.67 -0.54
CA LEU A 64 15.76 7.96 0.08
C LEU A 64 16.59 8.83 -0.86
N VAL A 65 17.18 9.90 -0.32
CA VAL A 65 18.13 10.76 -1.05
C VAL A 65 19.49 10.67 -0.37
N GLY A 66 20.50 10.31 -1.16
CA GLY A 66 21.88 10.23 -0.75
C GLY A 66 22.78 10.97 -1.73
N MET A 67 24.01 11.26 -1.30
CA MET A 67 25.05 11.79 -2.16
C MET A 67 25.90 10.64 -2.70
N MET A 68 26.13 10.60 -4.01
CA MET A 68 27.19 9.77 -4.58
C MET A 68 28.52 10.51 -4.44
N GLY A 69 29.40 10.03 -3.55
CA GLY A 69 30.72 10.62 -3.29
C GLY A 69 31.76 9.55 -2.93
N LYS A 70 33.03 9.97 -2.79
CA LYS A 70 34.13 9.07 -2.38
C LYS A 70 33.98 8.55 -0.95
N GLU A 71 33.25 9.28 -0.11
CA GLU A 71 32.94 8.91 1.27
C GLU A 71 31.47 8.50 1.40
N TYR A 72 31.24 7.41 2.14
CA TYR A 72 29.89 6.98 2.47
C TYR A 72 29.24 7.97 3.44
N LYS A 73 28.07 8.50 3.04
CA LYS A 73 27.20 9.29 3.91
C LYS A 73 25.86 8.58 4.07
N LYS A 74 25.31 8.60 5.28
CA LYS A 74 24.00 8.02 5.58
C LYS A 74 22.93 8.72 4.72
N PRO A 75 22.09 7.98 3.97
CA PRO A 75 21.02 8.58 3.18
C PRO A 75 19.92 9.17 4.07
N TYR A 76 19.21 10.16 3.54
CA TYR A 76 18.09 10.83 4.19
C TYR A 76 16.76 10.27 3.68
N LEU A 77 15.84 9.96 4.59
CA LEU A 77 14.47 9.61 4.24
C LEU A 77 13.68 10.88 3.96
N ILE A 78 13.23 11.05 2.72
CA ILE A 78 12.48 12.21 2.27
C ILE A 78 10.98 11.99 2.47
N ALA A 79 10.50 10.79 2.13
CA ALA A 79 9.09 10.43 2.27
C ALA A 79 8.92 8.94 2.50
N SER A 80 7.91 8.58 3.28
CA SER A 80 7.42 7.22 3.46
C SER A 80 5.91 7.22 3.34
N LYS A 81 5.36 6.40 2.44
CA LYS A 81 3.91 6.37 2.21
C LYS A 81 3.43 4.98 1.83
N HIS A 82 2.26 4.62 2.36
CA HIS A 82 1.51 3.48 1.85
C HIS A 82 0.88 3.81 0.49
N LEU A 83 1.21 3.01 -0.51
CA LEU A 83 0.65 3.09 -1.86
C LEU A 83 -0.48 2.07 -2.01
N GLN A 84 -1.48 2.45 -2.80
CA GLN A 84 -2.64 1.58 -3.07
C GLN A 84 -2.33 0.48 -4.10
N ALA A 85 -1.26 0.65 -4.87
CA ALA A 85 -0.71 -0.29 -5.84
C ALA A 85 0.77 0.05 -6.10
N THR A 86 1.51 -0.84 -6.75
CA THR A 86 2.87 -0.61 -7.26
C THR A 86 2.89 -0.60 -8.80
N ASN A 87 2.08 0.27 -9.39
CA ASN A 87 2.10 0.50 -10.83
C ASN A 87 2.89 1.77 -11.16
N PHE A 88 3.21 1.97 -12.43
CA PHE A 88 3.99 3.12 -12.89
C PHE A 88 3.39 4.45 -12.42
N GLU A 89 2.07 4.62 -12.57
CA GLU A 89 1.37 5.85 -12.21
C GLU A 89 1.49 6.18 -10.71
N THR A 90 1.15 5.23 -9.85
CA THR A 90 1.18 5.42 -8.38
C THR A 90 2.57 5.72 -7.86
N VAL A 91 3.61 5.08 -8.42
CA VAL A 91 5.01 5.34 -8.08
C VAL A 91 5.45 6.73 -8.55
N CYS A 92 5.13 7.11 -9.79
CA CYS A 92 5.44 8.44 -10.32
C CYS A 92 4.77 9.56 -9.51
N GLN A 93 3.49 9.39 -9.16
CA GLN A 93 2.77 10.34 -8.31
C GLN A 93 3.42 10.48 -6.93
N PHE A 94 3.84 9.37 -6.32
CA PHE A 94 4.56 9.39 -5.05
C PHE A 94 5.88 10.16 -5.13
N ILE A 95 6.71 9.90 -6.14
CA ILE A 95 8.00 10.58 -6.33
C ILE A 95 7.76 12.07 -6.56
N ASN A 96 6.90 12.45 -7.51
CA ASN A 96 6.64 13.84 -7.86
C ASN A 96 6.08 14.64 -6.67
N ALA A 97 5.20 14.04 -5.87
CA ALA A 97 4.70 14.67 -4.66
C ALA A 97 5.80 14.85 -3.60
N SER A 98 6.66 13.84 -3.42
CA SER A 98 7.73 13.86 -2.43
C SER A 98 8.83 14.88 -2.75
N LEU A 99 9.09 15.12 -4.04
CA LEU A 99 10.08 16.11 -4.48
C LEU A 99 9.61 17.57 -4.34
N LYS A 100 8.33 17.83 -4.05
CA LYS A 100 7.83 19.19 -3.78
C LYS A 100 8.40 19.83 -2.51
N ILE A 101 9.06 19.03 -1.66
CA ILE A 101 9.78 19.55 -0.48
C ILE A 101 10.97 20.44 -0.88
N PHE A 102 11.48 20.33 -2.12
CA PHE A 102 12.56 21.15 -2.63
C PHE A 102 12.00 22.44 -3.26
N PRO A 103 12.22 23.62 -2.63
CA PRO A 103 11.55 24.86 -3.02
C PRO A 103 11.93 25.36 -4.42
N ASP A 104 13.13 25.04 -4.90
CA ASP A 104 13.64 25.44 -6.22
C ASP A 104 13.45 24.36 -7.30
N GLY A 105 12.71 23.30 -6.98
CA GLY A 105 12.63 22.10 -7.82
C GLY A 105 13.93 21.29 -7.85
N VAL A 106 13.93 20.19 -8.60
CA VAL A 106 15.12 19.36 -8.84
C VAL A 106 15.60 19.63 -10.26
N GLU A 107 16.06 20.85 -10.54
CA GLU A 107 16.69 21.14 -11.83
C GLU A 107 18.09 20.50 -11.87
N GLN A 108 18.26 19.52 -12.74
CA GLN A 108 19.56 18.92 -13.03
C GLN A 108 20.47 19.96 -13.71
N ARG A 109 21.39 20.55 -12.95
CA ARG A 109 22.63 21.05 -13.53
C ARG A 109 23.59 19.87 -13.70
N LEU A 110 23.36 19.03 -14.70
CA LEU A 110 24.35 18.06 -15.16
C LEU A 110 25.53 18.81 -15.81
N GLN A 111 26.34 19.46 -14.99
CA GLN A 111 27.68 19.84 -15.41
C GLN A 111 28.51 18.56 -15.36
N PHE A 112 28.55 17.84 -16.47
CA PHE A 112 29.63 16.91 -16.74
C PHE A 112 30.92 17.74 -16.75
N THR A 113 31.56 17.92 -15.60
CA THR A 113 32.93 18.40 -15.52
C THR A 113 33.78 17.41 -16.29
N LYS A 114 34.18 17.78 -17.50
CA LYS A 114 35.22 17.10 -18.27
C LYS A 114 36.41 16.94 -17.33
N ARG A 115 36.73 15.70 -16.99
CA ARG A 115 37.99 15.37 -16.31
C ARG A 115 39.10 15.68 -17.31
N SER A 116 39.93 16.68 -16.97
CA SER A 116 41.24 16.91 -17.56
C SER A 116 42.20 15.78 -17.23
#